data_AF-A0A564TU97-F1
#
_entry.id   AF-A0A564TU97-F1
#
_cell.length_a   1.000
_cell.length_b   1.000
_cell.length_c   1.000
_cell.angle_alpha   90.00
_cell.angle_beta   90.00
_cell.angle_gamma   90.00
#
_symmetry.space_group_name_H-M   'P 1'
#
loop_
_entity.id
_entity.type
_entity.pdbx_description
1 polymer ?
#
loop_
_entity_poly.entity_id
_entity_poly.type
_entity_poly.pdbx_seq_one_letter_code
_entity_poly.pdbx_strand_id
1 'polypeptide(L)'
;MKKLFLNSLKGRWKEYAVVLFCGTFTISILFWTTALGDCLYKIAPSGLSEYVEEAFTFFSFLLTYELLFFLMILVLLSYIRKRSYDYTLLTLMGMRRKHKHIFIGGEYVGITLVSLGGGILLGSILAEISKKILGYCFPELSNEIYYDISAFRLTIAVGIQFFFILFVVFDEVIACLGTDAIVSIGRKGGKPIKRHPKLLIIGMILLSAALISLWFYWGRLSKKFPILLAGAGIFVLLITLGEYYFSSLKKKTRKYYKKFFWLDSWYHRFFYNMNMGFIICFLIFTLMFGLSVRLFDNFPVYNEKSYPYDLVWMANDKDQTFLDELETNDGVAVKTKPCIRVTTADQGEQIGISESIFKEWTGKDIQLNTVSANLCLQVWERLFLFPPFL
;
A
#
# COMPACT_ATOMS: atom_id res chain seq x y z
N MET A 1 26.26 -29.89 -19.48
CA MET A 1 25.40 -29.23 -18.46
C MET A 1 25.01 -27.79 -18.80
N LYS A 2 25.94 -26.85 -19.12
CA LYS A 2 25.58 -25.44 -19.47
C LYS A 2 24.52 -25.29 -20.60
N LYS A 3 24.59 -26.10 -21.67
CA LYS A 3 23.57 -26.10 -22.76
C LYS A 3 22.20 -26.63 -22.32
N LEU A 4 22.18 -27.63 -21.44
CA LEU A 4 20.95 -28.17 -20.85
C LEU A 4 20.30 -27.15 -19.89
N PHE A 5 21.11 -26.39 -19.16
CA PHE A 5 20.68 -25.29 -18.30
C PHE A 5 19.97 -24.18 -19.08
N LEU A 6 20.62 -23.63 -20.11
CA LEU A 6 20.05 -22.56 -20.95
C LEU A 6 18.79 -23.02 -21.68
N ASN A 7 18.76 -24.26 -22.19
CA ASN A 7 17.57 -24.82 -22.85
C ASN A 7 16.42 -25.07 -21.87
N SER A 8 16.70 -25.53 -20.64
CA SER A 8 15.72 -25.64 -19.57
C SER A 8 15.14 -24.28 -19.17
N LEU A 9 15.97 -23.23 -19.08
CA LEU A 9 15.52 -21.87 -18.75
C LEU A 9 14.66 -21.28 -19.86
N LYS A 10 15.10 -21.41 -21.12
CA LYS A 10 14.41 -20.87 -22.29
C LYS A 10 13.03 -21.51 -22.51
N GLY A 11 12.89 -22.80 -22.19
CA GLY A 11 11.63 -23.53 -22.32
C GLY A 11 10.52 -23.07 -21.37
N ARG A 12 10.85 -22.46 -20.22
CA ARG A 12 9.89 -22.07 -19.17
C ARG A 12 9.97 -20.59 -18.77
N TRP A 13 10.41 -19.71 -19.67
CA TRP A 13 10.62 -18.28 -19.41
C TRP A 13 9.41 -17.56 -18.78
N LYS A 14 8.17 -17.99 -19.09
CA LYS A 14 6.93 -17.43 -18.54
C LYS A 14 6.83 -17.57 -17.03
N GLU A 15 7.39 -18.63 -16.45
CA GLU A 15 7.35 -18.88 -15.01
C GLU A 15 8.33 -17.96 -14.28
N TYR A 16 9.52 -17.75 -14.86
CA TYR A 16 10.50 -16.78 -14.39
C TYR A 16 9.98 -15.34 -14.50
N ALA A 17 9.31 -15.01 -15.61
CA ALA A 17 8.80 -13.66 -15.85
C ALA A 17 7.83 -13.20 -14.74
N VAL A 18 7.01 -14.10 -14.19
CA VAL A 18 6.06 -13.75 -13.12
C VAL A 18 6.79 -13.42 -11.81
N VAL A 19 7.78 -14.23 -11.42
CA VAL A 19 8.58 -13.97 -10.21
C VAL A 19 9.40 -12.70 -10.38
N LEU A 20 10.05 -12.54 -11.53
CA LEU A 20 10.85 -11.36 -11.85
C LEU A 20 9.99 -10.10 -11.81
N PHE A 21 8.81 -10.12 -12.44
CA PHE A 21 7.89 -8.97 -12.42
C PHE A 21 7.43 -8.59 -11.01
N CYS A 22 7.09 -9.59 -10.18
CA CYS A 22 6.72 -9.36 -8.78
C CYS A 22 7.90 -8.78 -7.97
N GLY A 23 9.11 -9.29 -8.19
CA GLY A 23 10.33 -8.79 -7.53
C GLY A 23 10.73 -7.38 -7.96
N THR A 24 10.69 -7.10 -9.26
CA THR A 24 10.93 -5.74 -9.76
C THR A 24 9.88 -4.77 -9.22
N PHE A 25 8.62 -5.19 -9.15
CA PHE A 25 7.53 -4.35 -8.62
C PHE A 25 7.72 -4.05 -7.13
N THR A 26 8.11 -5.05 -6.34
CA THR A 26 8.33 -4.89 -4.89
C THR A 26 9.46 -3.91 -4.60
N ILE A 27 10.60 -4.07 -5.28
CA ILE A 27 11.74 -3.16 -5.11
C ILE A 27 11.43 -1.77 -5.68
N SER A 28 10.68 -1.69 -6.78
CA SER A 28 10.26 -0.42 -7.35
C SER A 28 9.38 0.39 -6.38
N ILE A 29 8.43 -0.25 -5.70
CA ILE A 29 7.62 0.44 -4.67
C ILE A 29 8.49 0.87 -3.50
N LEU A 30 9.42 0.02 -3.05
CA LEU A 30 10.31 0.35 -1.93
C LEU A 30 11.21 1.56 -2.26
N PHE A 31 11.79 1.59 -3.45
CA PHE A 31 12.55 2.75 -3.91
C PHE A 31 11.66 3.99 -4.05
N TRP A 32 10.47 3.83 -4.63
CA TRP A 32 9.57 4.95 -4.86
C TRP A 32 9.07 5.60 -3.55
N THR A 33 8.73 4.79 -2.56
CA THR A 33 8.22 5.25 -1.26
C THR A 33 9.31 5.88 -0.39
N THR A 34 10.53 5.35 -0.42
CA THR A 34 11.69 5.97 0.23
C THR A 34 12.04 7.31 -0.43
N ALA A 35 12.13 7.34 -1.76
CA ALA A 35 12.38 8.57 -2.51
C ALA A 35 11.30 9.65 -2.29
N LEU A 36 10.02 9.25 -2.19
CA LEU A 36 8.93 10.16 -1.84
C LEU A 36 9.02 10.66 -0.40
N GLY A 37 9.45 9.81 0.53
CA GLY A 37 9.71 10.17 1.91
C GLY A 37 10.72 11.32 2.02
N ASP A 38 11.86 11.20 1.32
CA ASP A 38 12.88 12.24 1.27
C ASP A 38 12.36 13.54 0.65
N CYS A 39 11.51 13.43 -0.38
CA CYS A 39 10.91 14.59 -1.05
C CYS A 39 9.94 15.33 -0.13
N LEU A 40 9.09 14.62 0.62
CA LEU A 40 8.08 15.21 1.51
C LEU A 40 8.71 15.80 2.78
N TYR A 41 9.81 15.22 3.28
CA TYR A 41 10.47 15.71 4.48
C TYR A 41 11.17 17.06 4.28
N LYS A 42 11.83 17.29 3.13
CA LYS A 42 12.41 18.61 2.82
C LYS A 42 11.39 19.75 2.82
N ILE A 43 10.08 19.42 2.79
CA ILE A 43 8.96 20.35 2.86
C ILE A 43 8.53 20.63 4.31
N ALA A 44 8.77 19.70 5.23
CA ALA A 44 8.43 19.82 6.64
C ALA A 44 9.62 20.40 7.43
N PRO A 45 9.52 21.61 8.00
CA PRO A 45 10.59 22.21 8.78
C PRO A 45 10.66 21.54 10.15
N SER A 46 11.28 20.37 10.25
CA SER A 46 11.61 19.76 11.53
C SER A 46 13.08 19.37 11.53
N GLY A 47 13.88 19.93 12.44
CA GLY A 47 15.31 19.61 12.58
C GLY A 47 15.57 18.26 13.25
N LEU A 48 14.96 17.17 12.76
CA LEU A 48 15.31 15.81 13.19
C LEU A 48 16.56 15.31 12.45
N SER A 49 17.20 14.26 12.97
CA SER A 49 18.37 13.63 12.36
C SER A 49 17.97 12.64 11.26
N GLU A 50 18.73 12.57 10.18
CA GLU A 50 18.58 11.70 8.98
C GLU A 50 18.14 10.25 9.29
N TYR A 51 18.66 9.62 10.35
CA TYR A 51 18.31 8.24 10.73
C TYR A 51 16.90 8.06 11.31
N VAL A 52 16.36 9.07 12.01
CA VAL A 52 15.01 9.01 12.58
C VAL A 52 13.97 9.29 11.48
N GLU A 53 14.37 9.98 10.41
CA GLU A 53 13.56 10.31 9.23
C GLU A 53 13.30 9.08 8.35
N GLU A 54 14.35 8.32 8.03
CA GLU A 54 14.24 7.03 7.32
C GLU A 54 13.37 6.04 8.11
N ALA A 55 13.45 6.07 9.44
CA ALA A 55 12.61 5.23 10.29
C ALA A 55 11.12 5.64 10.21
N PHE A 56 10.80 6.93 10.21
CA PHE A 56 9.42 7.42 10.19
C PHE A 56 8.71 7.08 8.87
N THR A 57 9.41 7.25 7.74
CA THR A 57 8.89 6.87 6.42
C THR A 57 8.74 5.35 6.32
N PHE A 58 9.70 4.58 6.85
CA PHE A 58 9.60 3.12 6.92
C PHE A 58 8.39 2.65 7.73
N PHE A 59 8.16 3.21 8.93
CA PHE A 59 7.00 2.85 9.76
C PHE A 59 5.67 3.25 9.11
N SER A 60 5.64 4.37 8.39
CA SER A 60 4.43 4.84 7.69
C SER A 60 3.98 3.86 6.59
N PHE A 61 4.93 3.20 5.92
CA PHE A 61 4.67 2.24 4.84
C PHE A 61 4.84 0.76 5.23
N LEU A 62 5.09 0.45 6.51
CA LEU A 62 5.38 -0.90 7.00
C LEU A 62 4.33 -1.95 6.55
N LEU A 63 3.05 -1.65 6.72
CA LEU A 63 1.96 -2.53 6.33
C LEU A 63 2.01 -2.86 4.82
N THR A 64 2.39 -1.89 3.99
CA THR A 64 2.53 -2.08 2.54
C THR A 64 3.68 -3.05 2.23
N TYR A 65 4.80 -2.91 2.94
CA TYR A 65 5.96 -3.80 2.78
C TYR A 65 5.65 -5.24 3.23
N GLU A 66 4.91 -5.41 4.33
CA GLU A 66 4.47 -6.73 4.80
C GLU A 66 3.56 -7.44 3.80
N LEU A 67 2.59 -6.71 3.23
CA LEU A 67 1.69 -7.24 2.20
C LEU A 67 2.43 -7.61 0.91
N LEU A 68 3.43 -6.81 0.50
CA LEU A 68 4.31 -7.14 -0.63
C LEU A 68 5.16 -8.37 -0.35
N PHE A 69 5.68 -8.51 0.87
CA PHE A 69 6.42 -9.70 1.31
C PHE A 69 5.54 -10.95 1.24
N PHE A 70 4.30 -10.88 1.73
CA PHE A 70 3.37 -12.01 1.65
C PHE A 70 3.00 -12.37 0.20
N LEU A 71 2.76 -11.36 -0.65
CA LEU A 71 2.51 -11.57 -2.08
C LEU A 71 3.70 -12.28 -2.75
N MET A 72 4.92 -11.83 -2.46
CA MET A 72 6.15 -12.45 -2.96
C MET A 72 6.26 -13.91 -2.51
N ILE A 73 5.95 -14.22 -1.24
CA ILE A 73 5.95 -15.59 -0.74
C ILE A 73 5.02 -16.48 -1.58
N LEU A 74 3.78 -16.03 -1.82
CA LEU A 74 2.80 -16.79 -2.61
C LEU A 74 3.27 -17.03 -4.05
N VAL A 75 3.85 -16.03 -4.69
CA VAL A 75 4.37 -16.12 -6.07
C VAL A 75 5.53 -17.12 -6.14
N LEU A 76 6.44 -17.09 -5.16
CA LEU A 76 7.57 -18.00 -5.13
C LEU A 76 7.19 -19.43 -4.74
N LEU A 77 6.22 -19.64 -3.84
CA LEU A 77 5.64 -20.97 -3.59
C LEU A 77 5.05 -21.56 -4.88
N SER A 78 4.32 -20.75 -5.65
CA SER A 78 3.77 -21.14 -6.95
C SER A 78 4.87 -21.48 -7.96
N TYR A 79 5.97 -20.72 -7.97
CA TYR A 79 7.13 -20.97 -8.81
C TYR A 79 7.84 -22.29 -8.46
N ILE A 80 8.23 -22.48 -7.18
CA ILE A 80 8.90 -23.70 -6.70
C ILE A 80 8.04 -24.91 -7.01
N ARG A 81 6.73 -24.83 -6.76
CA ARG A 81 5.81 -25.93 -7.04
C ARG A 81 5.85 -26.36 -8.50
N LYS A 82 5.87 -25.41 -9.45
CA LYS A 82 5.96 -25.73 -10.89
C LYS A 82 7.33 -26.27 -11.29
N ARG A 83 8.38 -25.83 -10.61
CA ARG A 83 9.78 -26.20 -10.88
C ARG A 83 10.24 -27.49 -10.20
N SER A 84 9.56 -27.89 -9.12
CA SER A 84 9.83 -29.10 -8.33
C SER A 84 9.98 -30.38 -9.18
N TYR A 85 9.21 -30.53 -10.26
CA TYR A 85 9.30 -31.65 -11.19
C TYR A 85 10.64 -31.68 -11.95
N ASP A 86 11.16 -30.50 -12.32
CA ASP A 86 12.45 -30.41 -12.98
C ASP A 86 13.58 -30.69 -11.97
N TYR A 87 13.41 -30.29 -10.69
CA TYR A 87 14.35 -30.61 -9.61
C TYR A 87 14.39 -32.12 -9.28
N THR A 88 13.25 -32.82 -9.34
CA THR A 88 13.21 -34.28 -9.19
C THR A 88 13.79 -34.99 -10.40
N LEU A 89 13.51 -34.52 -11.62
CA LEU A 89 14.12 -35.05 -12.85
C LEU A 89 15.65 -34.96 -12.83
N LEU A 90 16.22 -33.84 -12.38
CA LEU A 90 17.67 -33.69 -12.22
C LEU A 90 18.25 -34.68 -11.21
N THR A 91 17.49 -35.02 -10.17
CA THR A 91 17.88 -36.05 -9.19
C THR A 91 17.88 -37.44 -9.84
N LEU A 92 16.87 -37.75 -10.67
CA LEU A 92 16.79 -39.00 -11.43
C LEU A 92 17.93 -39.14 -12.47
N MET A 93 18.40 -38.04 -13.03
CA MET A 93 19.56 -38.01 -13.95
C MET A 93 20.91 -38.23 -13.24
N GLY A 94 20.92 -38.51 -11.93
CA GLY A 94 22.14 -38.82 -11.17
C GLY A 94 22.89 -37.60 -10.62
N MET A 95 22.26 -36.42 -10.57
CA MET A 95 22.91 -35.22 -10.03
C MET A 95 23.08 -35.32 -8.51
N ARG A 96 24.31 -35.14 -8.01
CA ARG A 96 24.60 -35.16 -6.56
C ARG A 96 23.86 -34.01 -5.85
N ARG A 97 23.39 -34.27 -4.62
CA ARG A 97 22.65 -33.30 -3.78
C ARG A 97 23.35 -31.94 -3.67
N LYS A 98 24.69 -31.91 -3.50
CA LYS A 98 25.48 -30.66 -3.42
C LYS A 98 25.33 -29.78 -4.66
N HIS A 99 25.38 -30.35 -5.87
CA HIS A 99 25.24 -29.58 -7.11
C HIS A 99 23.80 -29.08 -7.32
N LYS A 100 22.80 -29.80 -6.78
CA LYS A 100 21.40 -29.36 -6.80
C LYS A 100 21.19 -28.08 -5.98
N HIS A 101 21.73 -28.01 -4.78
CA HIS A 101 21.60 -26.80 -3.95
C HIS A 101 22.33 -25.60 -4.57
N ILE A 102 23.54 -25.81 -5.12
CA ILE A 102 24.27 -24.75 -5.85
C ILE A 102 23.46 -24.26 -7.06
N PHE A 103 22.82 -25.18 -7.78
CA PHE A 103 21.98 -24.86 -8.93
C PHE A 103 20.77 -24.00 -8.54
N ILE A 104 20.03 -24.41 -7.52
CA ILE A 104 18.87 -23.68 -7.01
C ILE A 104 19.31 -22.30 -6.50
N GLY A 105 20.37 -22.24 -5.69
CA GLY A 105 20.93 -20.97 -5.19
C GLY A 105 21.32 -20.01 -6.32
N GLY A 106 21.92 -20.51 -7.40
CA GLY A 106 22.24 -19.72 -8.58
C GLY A 106 21.01 -19.16 -9.31
N GLU A 107 19.93 -19.93 -9.41
CA GLU A 107 18.64 -19.44 -9.96
C GLU A 107 18.09 -18.29 -9.11
N TYR A 108 18.10 -18.43 -7.78
CA TYR A 108 17.61 -17.40 -6.85
C TYR A 108 18.46 -16.13 -6.88
N VAL A 109 19.78 -16.25 -6.85
CA VAL A 109 20.69 -15.09 -6.96
C VAL A 109 20.47 -14.35 -8.28
N GLY A 110 20.27 -15.09 -9.39
CA GLY A 110 19.93 -14.49 -10.67
C GLY A 110 18.61 -13.71 -10.65
N ILE A 111 17.57 -14.27 -10.02
CA ILE A 111 16.29 -13.59 -9.82
C ILE A 111 16.48 -12.32 -9.00
N THR A 112 17.19 -12.39 -7.88
CA THR A 112 17.45 -11.23 -7.00
C THR A 112 18.18 -10.10 -7.73
N LEU A 113 19.25 -10.41 -8.48
CA LEU A 113 20.02 -9.39 -9.20
C LEU A 113 19.19 -8.72 -10.29
N VAL A 114 18.42 -9.49 -11.07
CA VAL A 114 17.56 -8.94 -12.12
C VAL A 114 16.41 -8.13 -11.52
N SER A 115 15.83 -8.60 -10.42
CA SER A 115 14.78 -7.87 -9.71
C SER A 115 15.28 -6.57 -9.09
N LEU A 116 16.47 -6.56 -8.48
CA LEU A 116 17.11 -5.34 -7.94
C LEU A 116 17.38 -4.33 -9.04
N GLY A 117 18.05 -4.74 -10.12
CA GLY A 117 18.34 -3.84 -11.25
C GLY A 117 17.07 -3.29 -11.90
N GLY A 118 16.12 -4.17 -12.22
CA GLY A 118 14.86 -3.77 -12.86
C GLY A 118 13.97 -2.94 -11.94
N GLY A 119 13.97 -3.23 -10.63
CA GLY A 119 13.18 -2.50 -9.64
C GLY A 119 13.70 -1.10 -9.39
N ILE A 120 15.01 -0.90 -9.30
CA ILE A 120 15.63 0.43 -9.16
C ILE A 120 15.32 1.28 -10.40
N LEU A 121 15.48 0.72 -11.61
CA LEU A 121 15.17 1.42 -12.86
C LEU A 121 13.69 1.82 -12.97
N LEU A 122 12.76 0.92 -12.61
CA LEU A 122 11.33 1.25 -12.61
C LEU A 122 10.98 2.25 -11.50
N GLY A 123 11.56 2.08 -10.32
CA GLY A 123 11.39 2.97 -9.17
C GLY A 123 11.85 4.39 -9.46
N SER A 124 13.00 4.57 -10.12
CA SER A 124 13.50 5.90 -10.49
C SER A 124 12.57 6.64 -11.46
N ILE A 125 12.02 5.92 -12.45
CA ILE A 125 11.03 6.48 -13.38
C ILE A 125 9.76 6.90 -12.62
N LEU A 126 9.26 6.06 -11.71
CA LEU A 126 8.09 6.39 -10.88
C LEU A 126 8.35 7.61 -10.00
N ALA A 127 9.52 7.69 -9.37
CA ALA A 127 9.91 8.80 -8.52
C ALA A 127 9.98 10.12 -9.31
N GLU A 128 10.59 10.12 -10.50
CA GLU A 128 10.62 11.31 -11.37
C GLU A 128 9.23 11.80 -11.78
N ILE A 129 8.31 10.88 -12.09
CA ILE A 129 6.92 11.23 -12.39
C ILE A 129 6.26 11.87 -11.17
N SER A 130 6.41 11.26 -9.99
CA SER A 130 5.84 11.80 -8.76
C SER A 130 6.43 13.15 -8.39
N LYS A 131 7.73 13.36 -8.58
CA LYS A 131 8.38 14.67 -8.39
C LYS A 131 7.78 15.75 -9.31
N LYS A 132 7.50 15.43 -10.58
CA LYS A 132 6.83 16.36 -11.50
C LYS A 132 5.41 16.70 -11.04
N ILE A 133 4.66 15.70 -10.57
CA ILE A 133 3.31 15.92 -10.03
C ILE A 133 3.38 16.82 -8.78
N LEU A 134 4.34 16.55 -7.89
CA LEU A 134 4.54 17.32 -6.67
C LEU A 134 4.92 18.78 -6.97
N GLY A 135 5.82 19.00 -7.94
CA GLY A 135 6.21 20.34 -8.38
C GLY A 135 5.08 21.12 -9.07
N TYR A 136 4.09 20.44 -9.65
CA TYR A 136 2.86 21.08 -10.15
C TYR A 136 1.91 21.46 -9.02
N CYS A 137 1.75 20.58 -8.01
CA CYS A 137 0.89 20.83 -6.85
C CYS A 137 1.48 21.89 -5.89
N PHE A 138 2.80 21.97 -5.77
CA PHE A 138 3.51 22.87 -4.86
C PHE A 138 4.61 23.66 -5.60
N PRO A 139 4.26 24.71 -6.36
CA PRO A 139 5.21 25.45 -7.21
C PRO A 139 6.31 26.17 -6.42
N GLU A 140 6.05 26.57 -5.17
CA GLU A 140 7.04 27.22 -4.26
C GLU A 140 8.19 26.29 -3.85
N LEU A 141 8.03 24.97 -3.98
CA LEU A 141 8.95 23.94 -3.48
C LEU A 141 9.80 23.27 -4.57
N SER A 142 9.66 23.70 -5.82
CA SER A 142 10.18 22.96 -6.98
C SER A 142 11.71 22.98 -7.14
N ASN A 143 12.43 23.89 -6.47
CA ASN A 143 13.85 24.15 -6.74
C ASN A 143 14.85 23.34 -5.88
N GLU A 144 14.46 22.65 -4.80
CA GLU A 144 15.40 21.98 -3.87
C GLU A 144 15.30 20.44 -3.80
N ILE A 145 14.47 19.82 -4.63
CA ILE A 145 14.22 18.37 -4.54
C ILE A 145 15.33 17.61 -5.29
N TYR A 146 16.49 17.44 -4.68
CA TYR A 146 17.48 16.44 -5.10
C TYR A 146 17.28 15.13 -4.33
N TYR A 147 17.29 14.02 -5.06
CA TYR A 147 17.44 12.68 -4.48
C TYR A 147 18.85 12.57 -3.91
N ASP A 148 18.96 12.28 -2.62
CA ASP A 148 20.27 11.97 -2.07
C ASP A 148 20.66 10.52 -2.39
N ILE A 149 21.97 10.25 -2.39
CA ILE A 149 22.55 8.93 -2.63
C ILE A 149 22.14 7.95 -1.50
N SER A 150 21.71 8.45 -0.34
CA SER A 150 21.15 7.68 0.79
C SER A 150 20.02 6.73 0.37
N ALA A 151 19.00 7.20 -0.36
CA ALA A 151 17.86 6.39 -0.80
C ALA A 151 18.26 5.17 -1.63
N PHE A 152 19.28 5.33 -2.50
CA PHE A 152 19.83 4.22 -3.28
C PHE A 152 20.54 3.20 -2.40
N ARG A 153 21.35 3.64 -1.42
CA ARG A 153 22.05 2.75 -0.49
C ARG A 153 21.07 1.98 0.38
N LEU A 154 20.06 2.65 0.92
CA LEU A 154 19.03 2.04 1.76
C LEU A 154 18.22 0.99 0.98
N THR A 155 17.79 1.33 -0.25
CA THR A 155 17.03 0.40 -1.10
C THR A 155 17.84 -0.86 -1.41
N ILE A 156 19.14 -0.73 -1.68
CA ILE A 156 20.01 -1.89 -1.93
C ILE A 156 20.16 -2.73 -0.66
N ALA A 157 20.42 -2.10 0.49
CA ALA A 157 20.59 -2.80 1.76
C ALA A 157 19.31 -3.55 2.18
N VAL A 158 18.17 -2.87 2.22
CA VAL A 158 16.87 -3.44 2.58
C VAL A 158 16.42 -4.46 1.53
N GLY A 159 16.66 -4.20 0.24
CA GLY A 159 16.36 -5.15 -0.83
C GLY A 159 17.12 -6.46 -0.70
N ILE A 160 18.44 -6.41 -0.44
CA ILE A 160 19.24 -7.62 -0.19
C ILE A 160 18.73 -8.38 1.04
N GLN A 161 18.46 -7.66 2.14
CA GLN A 161 17.91 -8.27 3.36
C GLN A 161 16.55 -8.93 3.11
N PHE A 162 15.67 -8.28 2.37
CA PHE A 162 14.35 -8.79 2.00
C PHE A 162 14.45 -10.12 1.26
N PHE A 163 15.28 -10.20 0.20
CA PHE A 163 15.49 -11.43 -0.55
C PHE A 163 16.23 -12.51 0.24
N PHE A 164 17.12 -12.12 1.16
CA PHE A 164 17.80 -13.06 2.05
C PHE A 164 16.83 -13.74 3.03
N ILE A 165 15.98 -12.98 3.70
CA ILE A 165 14.92 -13.55 4.57
C ILE A 165 14.02 -14.47 3.75
N LEU A 166 13.64 -14.05 2.55
CA LEU A 166 12.86 -14.85 1.62
C LEU A 166 13.53 -16.20 1.33
N PHE A 167 14.84 -16.19 1.03
CA PHE A 167 15.62 -17.40 0.77
C PHE A 167 15.62 -18.35 1.97
N VAL A 168 15.83 -17.83 3.19
CA VAL A 168 15.78 -18.62 4.44
C VAL A 168 14.40 -19.25 4.65
N VAL A 169 13.33 -18.45 4.52
CA VAL A 169 11.95 -18.93 4.63
C VAL A 169 11.69 -20.05 3.62
N PHE A 170 12.21 -19.94 2.40
CA PHE A 170 12.03 -20.97 1.39
C PHE A 170 12.83 -22.24 1.64
N ASP A 171 14.08 -22.12 2.09
CA ASP A 171 14.87 -23.29 2.46
C ASP A 171 14.18 -24.08 3.58
N GLU A 172 13.66 -23.37 4.58
CA GLU A 172 12.90 -23.97 5.68
C GLU A 172 11.58 -24.59 5.22
N VAL A 173 10.85 -23.95 4.31
CA VAL A 173 9.62 -24.52 3.71
C VAL A 173 9.92 -25.80 2.94
N ILE A 174 11.03 -25.85 2.19
CA ILE A 174 11.45 -27.06 1.46
C ILE A 174 11.87 -28.15 2.44
N ALA A 175 12.58 -27.81 3.52
CA ALA A 175 13.01 -28.74 4.55
C ALA A 175 11.82 -29.32 5.36
N CYS A 176 10.87 -28.48 5.78
CA CYS A 176 9.73 -28.86 6.62
C CYS A 176 8.64 -29.61 5.84
N LEU A 177 8.26 -29.15 4.65
CA LEU A 177 7.18 -29.78 3.87
C LEU A 177 7.68 -30.94 3.01
N GLY A 178 8.95 -30.94 2.63
CA GLY A 178 9.47 -31.84 1.60
C GLY A 178 8.91 -31.49 0.22
N THR A 179 9.68 -31.82 -0.84
CA THR A 179 9.30 -31.49 -2.22
C THR A 179 7.96 -32.12 -2.62
N ASP A 180 7.64 -33.28 -2.06
CA ASP A 180 6.46 -34.06 -2.43
C ASP A 180 5.17 -33.50 -1.82
N ALA A 181 5.22 -32.92 -0.61
CA ALA A 181 4.07 -32.24 -0.03
C ALA A 181 3.80 -30.91 -0.72
N ILE A 182 4.85 -30.15 -1.07
CA ILE A 182 4.72 -28.90 -1.85
C ILE A 182 4.03 -29.16 -3.21
N VAL A 183 4.33 -30.30 -3.83
CA VAL A 183 3.68 -30.74 -5.08
C VAL A 183 2.25 -31.22 -4.86
N SER A 184 1.97 -31.84 -3.71
CA SER A 184 0.66 -32.42 -3.39
C SER A 184 -0.37 -31.39 -2.90
N ILE A 185 0.06 -30.24 -2.34
CA ILE A 185 -0.80 -29.11 -1.96
C ILE A 185 -1.64 -28.70 -3.17
N GLY A 186 -2.94 -29.00 -3.18
CA GLY A 186 -3.85 -28.67 -4.28
C GLY A 186 -3.96 -29.73 -5.41
N ARG A 187 -3.59 -31.00 -5.17
CA ARG A 187 -3.94 -32.13 -6.08
C ARG A 187 -5.38 -32.65 -5.92
N LYS A 188 -6.13 -32.20 -4.91
CA LYS A 188 -7.54 -32.62 -4.72
C LYS A 188 -8.40 -32.10 -5.87
N GLY A 189 -9.13 -33.01 -6.52
CA GLY A 189 -10.08 -32.67 -7.58
C GLY A 189 -11.20 -31.77 -7.05
N GLY A 190 -11.56 -30.75 -7.83
CA GLY A 190 -12.65 -29.84 -7.51
C GLY A 190 -14.02 -30.40 -7.90
N LYS A 191 -15.07 -29.81 -7.33
CA LYS A 191 -16.47 -30.09 -7.71
C LYS A 191 -16.75 -29.58 -9.12
N PRO A 192 -17.69 -30.20 -9.87
CA PRO A 192 -18.05 -29.74 -11.21
C PRO A 192 -18.60 -28.31 -11.20
N ILE A 193 -18.20 -27.50 -12.18
CA ILE A 193 -18.63 -26.10 -12.30
C ILE A 193 -20.12 -26.05 -12.68
N LYS A 194 -20.93 -25.41 -11.83
CA LYS A 194 -22.34 -25.10 -12.09
C LYS A 194 -22.49 -23.59 -12.31
N ARG A 195 -23.36 -23.17 -13.24
CA ARG A 195 -23.61 -21.75 -13.50
C ARG A 195 -24.60 -21.20 -12.48
N HIS A 196 -24.25 -20.08 -11.85
CA HIS A 196 -25.16 -19.35 -10.97
C HIS A 196 -25.27 -17.87 -11.37
N PRO A 197 -26.12 -17.50 -12.35
CA PRO A 197 -26.21 -16.11 -12.84
C PRO A 197 -26.70 -15.12 -11.77
N LYS A 198 -27.46 -15.58 -10.77
CA LYS A 198 -27.91 -14.77 -9.63
C LYS A 198 -26.74 -14.25 -8.78
N LEU A 199 -25.65 -15.01 -8.67
CA LEU A 199 -24.46 -14.59 -7.91
C LEU A 199 -23.74 -13.40 -8.57
N LEU A 200 -23.81 -13.25 -9.90
CA LEU A 200 -23.19 -12.11 -10.59
C LEU A 200 -23.88 -10.80 -10.20
N ILE A 201 -25.21 -10.82 -10.13
CA ILE A 201 -26.02 -9.67 -9.69
C ILE A 201 -25.68 -9.33 -8.23
N ILE A 202 -25.57 -10.34 -7.36
CA ILE A 202 -25.18 -10.16 -5.95
C ILE A 202 -23.78 -9.53 -5.83
N GLY A 203 -22.81 -9.99 -6.63
CA GLY A 203 -21.46 -9.43 -6.64
C GLY A 203 -21.42 -7.95 -7.08
N MET A 204 -22.21 -7.58 -8.10
CA MET A 204 -22.34 -6.20 -8.54
C MET A 204 -23.01 -5.31 -7.49
N ILE A 205 -24.06 -5.82 -6.82
CA ILE A 205 -24.74 -5.11 -5.72
C ILE A 205 -23.78 -4.90 -4.53
N LEU A 206 -22.94 -5.87 -4.20
CA LEU A 206 -21.96 -5.74 -3.12
C LEU A 206 -20.90 -4.67 -3.43
N LEU A 207 -20.41 -4.59 -4.67
CA LEU A 207 -19.47 -3.53 -5.07
C LEU A 207 -20.12 -2.14 -5.10
N SER A 208 -21.35 -2.03 -5.62
CA SER A 208 -22.05 -0.75 -5.61
C SER A 208 -22.38 -0.30 -4.18
N ALA A 209 -22.79 -1.23 -3.30
CA ALA A 209 -22.98 -0.95 -1.88
C ALA A 209 -21.66 -0.51 -1.20
N ALA A 210 -20.52 -1.11 -1.56
CA ALA A 210 -19.21 -0.67 -1.08
C ALA A 210 -18.90 0.77 -1.52
N LEU A 211 -19.12 1.11 -2.79
CA LEU A 211 -18.91 2.47 -3.31
C LEU A 211 -19.85 3.49 -2.68
N ILE A 212 -21.13 3.14 -2.53
CA ILE A 212 -22.14 3.98 -1.87
C ILE A 212 -21.74 4.21 -0.40
N SER A 213 -21.28 3.17 0.30
CA SER A 213 -20.79 3.30 1.68
C SER A 213 -19.53 4.18 1.81
N LEU A 214 -18.71 4.23 0.75
CA LEU A 214 -17.57 5.15 0.66
C LEU A 214 -18.01 6.59 0.38
N TRP A 215 -19.17 6.79 -0.27
CA TRP A 215 -19.72 8.10 -0.58
C TRP A 215 -20.47 8.72 0.62
N PHE A 216 -21.16 7.89 1.41
CA PHE A 216 -21.77 8.26 2.69
C PHE A 216 -20.76 8.29 3.85
N TYR A 217 -19.46 8.26 3.55
CA TYR A 217 -18.34 8.16 4.50
C TYR A 217 -18.09 9.47 5.29
N TRP A 218 -19.15 10.13 5.76
CA TRP A 218 -19.07 11.21 6.75
C TRP A 218 -19.02 10.60 8.17
N GLY A 219 -17.91 9.91 8.49
CA GLY A 219 -17.40 9.74 9.86
C GLY A 219 -18.15 8.84 10.86
N ARG A 220 -19.17 8.06 10.46
CA ARG A 220 -19.91 7.18 11.41
C ARG A 220 -19.66 5.67 11.30
N LEU A 221 -19.17 5.18 10.16
CA LEU A 221 -18.92 3.75 9.93
C LEU A 221 -17.42 3.51 9.75
N SER A 222 -16.86 2.57 10.51
CA SER A 222 -15.43 2.26 10.46
C SER A 222 -14.94 2.03 9.02
N LYS A 223 -13.77 2.60 8.65
CA LYS A 223 -13.09 2.41 7.34
C LYS A 223 -12.99 0.94 6.89
N LYS A 224 -13.08 0.01 7.84
CA LYS A 224 -12.99 -1.45 7.65
C LYS A 224 -14.23 -2.04 6.95
N PHE A 225 -15.40 -1.44 7.09
CA PHE A 225 -16.66 -2.00 6.57
C PHE A 225 -16.78 -1.92 5.04
N PRO A 226 -16.51 -0.77 4.37
CA PRO A 226 -16.48 -0.69 2.91
C PRO A 226 -15.44 -1.62 2.28
N ILE A 227 -14.27 -1.76 2.92
CA ILE A 227 -13.19 -2.65 2.46
C ILE A 227 -13.62 -4.11 2.52
N LEU A 228 -14.31 -4.52 3.58
CA LEU A 228 -14.86 -5.86 3.73
C LEU A 228 -15.91 -6.16 2.64
N LEU A 229 -16.83 -5.22 2.39
CA LEU A 229 -17.83 -5.35 1.32
C LEU A 229 -17.18 -5.43 -0.07
N ALA A 230 -16.18 -4.59 -0.33
CA ALA A 230 -15.44 -4.61 -1.59
C ALA A 230 -14.73 -5.97 -1.79
N GLY A 231 -14.10 -6.49 -0.74
CA GLY A 231 -13.47 -7.82 -0.76
C GLY A 231 -14.48 -8.93 -1.05
N ALA A 232 -15.63 -8.94 -0.37
CA ALA A 232 -16.69 -9.91 -0.62
C ALA A 232 -17.26 -9.80 -2.06
N GLY A 233 -17.45 -8.58 -2.56
CA GLY A 233 -17.89 -8.32 -3.94
C GLY A 233 -16.90 -8.85 -4.98
N ILE A 234 -15.60 -8.58 -4.80
CA ILE A 234 -14.53 -9.09 -5.67
C ILE A 234 -14.51 -10.62 -5.69
N PHE A 235 -14.65 -11.28 -4.53
CA PHE A 235 -14.68 -12.74 -4.44
C PHE A 235 -15.81 -13.35 -5.27
N VAL A 236 -17.03 -12.86 -5.07
CA VAL A 236 -18.23 -13.37 -5.75
C VAL A 236 -18.15 -13.09 -7.26
N LEU A 237 -17.61 -11.94 -7.67
CA LEU A 237 -17.41 -11.62 -9.08
C LEU A 237 -16.35 -12.50 -9.74
N LEU A 238 -15.24 -12.78 -9.07
CA LEU A 238 -14.20 -13.66 -9.62
C LEU A 238 -14.74 -15.06 -9.90
N ILE A 239 -15.49 -15.64 -8.95
CA ILE A 239 -16.12 -16.95 -9.13
C ILE A 239 -17.10 -16.91 -10.31
N THR A 240 -18.00 -15.93 -10.36
CA THR A 240 -19.07 -15.88 -11.38
C THR A 240 -18.54 -15.54 -12.78
N LEU A 241 -17.58 -14.63 -12.89
CA LEU A 241 -16.90 -14.33 -14.16
C LEU A 241 -16.07 -15.51 -14.64
N GLY A 242 -15.39 -16.21 -13.72
CA GLY A 242 -14.69 -17.45 -14.00
C GLY A 242 -15.62 -18.52 -14.57
N GLU A 243 -16.76 -18.76 -13.91
CA GLU A 243 -17.80 -19.69 -14.37
C GLU A 243 -18.30 -19.33 -15.78
N TYR A 244 -18.59 -18.05 -16.00
CA TYR A 244 -19.08 -17.55 -17.29
C TYR A 244 -18.05 -17.74 -18.40
N TYR A 245 -16.78 -17.40 -18.13
CA TYR A 245 -15.67 -17.54 -19.08
C TYR A 245 -15.45 -19.00 -19.51
N PHE A 246 -15.32 -19.92 -18.55
CA PHE A 246 -15.10 -21.34 -18.84
C PHE A 246 -16.30 -21.96 -19.55
N SER A 247 -17.52 -21.56 -19.18
CA SER A 247 -18.70 -22.09 -19.82
C SER A 247 -18.93 -21.52 -21.24
N SER A 248 -18.50 -20.28 -21.50
CA SER A 248 -18.46 -19.71 -22.86
C SER A 248 -17.41 -20.39 -23.73
N LEU A 249 -16.25 -20.74 -23.17
CA LEU A 249 -15.21 -21.51 -23.86
C LEU A 249 -15.69 -22.92 -24.24
N LYS A 250 -16.45 -23.59 -23.36
CA LYS A 250 -17.00 -24.92 -23.66
C LYS A 250 -17.97 -24.92 -24.85
N LYS A 251 -18.72 -23.83 -25.04
CA LYS A 251 -19.58 -23.64 -26.23
C LYS A 251 -18.78 -23.47 -27.53
N LYS A 252 -17.55 -22.97 -27.45
CA LYS A 252 -16.64 -22.78 -28.60
C LYS A 252 -15.67 -23.95 -28.70
N THR A 253 -16.18 -25.10 -29.15
CA THR A 253 -15.45 -26.39 -29.30
C THR A 253 -14.03 -26.21 -29.88
N ARG A 254 -13.88 -25.47 -30.99
CA ARG A 254 -12.58 -25.24 -31.65
C ARG A 254 -11.52 -24.55 -30.79
N LYS A 255 -11.91 -23.63 -29.89
CA LYS A 255 -10.97 -22.92 -28.99
C LYS A 255 -10.67 -23.73 -27.73
N TYR A 256 -11.65 -24.50 -27.24
CA TYR A 256 -11.47 -25.39 -26.10
C TYR A 256 -10.48 -26.53 -26.41
N TYR A 257 -10.68 -27.23 -27.53
CA TYR A 257 -9.82 -28.36 -27.91
C TYR A 257 -8.38 -27.96 -28.21
N LYS A 258 -8.14 -26.76 -28.77
CA LYS A 258 -6.77 -26.25 -29.00
C LYS A 258 -5.95 -26.08 -27.71
N LYS A 259 -6.59 -25.90 -26.56
CA LYS A 259 -5.93 -25.70 -25.26
C LYS A 259 -6.41 -26.71 -24.22
N PHE A 260 -6.85 -27.89 -24.67
CA PHE A 260 -7.54 -28.88 -23.84
C PHE A 260 -6.80 -29.18 -22.54
N PHE A 261 -5.53 -29.60 -22.61
CA PHE A 261 -4.74 -29.94 -21.42
C PHE A 261 -4.62 -28.80 -20.39
N TRP A 262 -4.51 -27.55 -20.86
CA TRP A 262 -4.43 -26.40 -19.96
C TRP A 262 -5.80 -26.03 -19.37
N LEU A 263 -6.84 -26.00 -20.21
CA LEU A 263 -8.21 -25.70 -19.79
C LEU A 263 -8.80 -26.77 -18.87
N ASP A 264 -8.47 -28.03 -19.12
CA ASP A 264 -8.92 -29.19 -18.34
C ASP A 264 -8.36 -29.12 -16.92
N SER A 265 -7.05 -28.85 -16.77
CA SER A 265 -6.44 -28.64 -15.45
C SER A 265 -7.05 -27.46 -14.69
N TRP A 266 -7.43 -26.39 -15.39
CA TRP A 266 -8.07 -25.22 -14.75
C TRP A 266 -9.53 -25.48 -14.40
N TYR A 267 -10.25 -26.24 -15.21
CA TYR A 267 -11.65 -26.59 -15.01
C TYR A 267 -11.82 -27.58 -13.85
N HIS A 268 -11.00 -28.64 -13.82
CA HIS A 268 -11.02 -29.63 -12.74
C HIS A 268 -10.62 -29.06 -11.37
N ARG A 269 -9.87 -27.95 -11.34
CA ARG A 269 -9.43 -27.27 -10.11
C ARG A 269 -9.96 -25.84 -10.00
N PHE A 270 -11.14 -25.59 -10.56
CA PHE A 270 -11.71 -24.26 -10.69
C PHE A 270 -11.75 -23.50 -9.35
N PHE A 271 -12.40 -24.06 -8.32
CA PHE A 271 -12.52 -23.40 -7.02
C PHE A 271 -11.17 -23.15 -6.32
N TYR A 272 -10.21 -24.06 -6.46
CA TYR A 272 -8.87 -23.86 -5.91
C TYR A 272 -8.13 -22.71 -6.61
N ASN A 273 -8.14 -22.70 -7.94
CA ASN A 273 -7.52 -21.64 -8.73
C ASN A 273 -8.20 -20.28 -8.52
N MET A 274 -9.53 -20.26 -8.37
CA MET A 274 -10.30 -19.06 -8.06
C MET A 274 -10.02 -18.54 -6.64
N ASN A 275 -9.92 -19.41 -5.64
CA ASN A 275 -9.55 -19.00 -4.28
C ASN A 275 -8.13 -18.43 -4.23
N MET A 276 -7.16 -19.07 -4.89
CA MET A 276 -5.80 -18.54 -4.99
C MET A 276 -5.76 -17.22 -5.76
N GLY A 277 -6.52 -17.11 -6.85
CA GLY A 277 -6.69 -15.87 -7.60
C GLY A 277 -7.32 -14.75 -6.76
N PHE A 278 -8.33 -15.07 -5.95
CA PHE A 278 -8.95 -14.14 -5.02
C PHE A 278 -7.97 -13.63 -3.97
N ILE A 279 -7.20 -14.51 -3.32
CA ILE A 279 -6.19 -14.10 -2.33
C ILE A 279 -5.22 -13.11 -2.97
N ILE A 280 -4.72 -13.41 -4.17
CA ILE A 280 -3.79 -12.53 -4.90
C ILE A 280 -4.48 -11.20 -5.28
N CYS A 281 -5.68 -11.24 -5.84
CA CYS A 281 -6.42 -10.03 -6.21
C CYS A 281 -6.77 -9.15 -5.00
N PHE A 282 -7.16 -9.76 -3.89
CA PHE A 282 -7.46 -9.05 -2.65
C PHE A 282 -6.21 -8.40 -2.09
N LEU A 283 -5.07 -9.10 -2.05
CA LEU A 283 -3.78 -8.52 -1.65
C LEU A 283 -3.38 -7.34 -2.54
N ILE A 284 -3.50 -7.47 -3.86
CA ILE A 284 -3.20 -6.37 -4.79
C ILE A 284 -4.14 -5.19 -4.57
N PHE A 285 -5.44 -5.44 -4.35
CA PHE A 285 -6.42 -4.40 -4.05
C PHE A 285 -6.09 -3.67 -2.75
N THR A 286 -5.80 -4.42 -1.68
CA THR A 286 -5.40 -3.86 -0.38
C THR A 286 -4.09 -3.08 -0.49
N LEU A 287 -3.13 -3.56 -1.28
CA LEU A 287 -1.89 -2.84 -1.57
C LEU A 287 -2.14 -1.51 -2.28
N MET A 288 -2.93 -1.50 -3.36
CA MET A 288 -3.23 -0.28 -4.11
C MET A 288 -4.02 0.73 -3.28
N PHE A 289 -5.04 0.26 -2.56
CA PHE A 289 -5.84 1.12 -1.69
C PHE A 289 -5.00 1.64 -0.51
N GLY A 290 -4.28 0.76 0.19
CA GLY A 290 -3.44 1.12 1.33
C GLY A 290 -2.33 2.10 0.97
N LEU A 291 -1.63 1.85 -0.14
CA LEU A 291 -0.60 2.75 -0.66
C LEU A 291 -1.19 4.12 -1.01
N SER A 292 -2.35 4.17 -1.66
CA SER A 292 -3.00 5.44 -2.00
C SER A 292 -3.37 6.27 -0.76
N VAL A 293 -4.00 5.67 0.25
CA VAL A 293 -4.38 6.37 1.49
C VAL A 293 -3.15 6.88 2.22
N ARG A 294 -2.11 6.05 2.36
CA ARG A 294 -0.86 6.45 3.04
C ARG A 294 -0.11 7.57 2.31
N LEU A 295 -0.18 7.59 0.98
CA LEU A 295 0.36 8.71 0.21
C LEU A 295 -0.43 9.99 0.49
N PHE A 296 -1.77 9.92 0.48
CA PHE A 296 -2.62 11.08 0.75
C PHE A 296 -2.46 11.64 2.17
N ASP A 297 -2.37 10.77 3.17
CA ASP A 297 -2.19 11.18 4.58
C ASP A 297 -0.83 11.87 4.81
N ASN A 298 0.19 11.56 3.99
CA ASN A 298 1.55 12.10 4.13
C ASN A 298 1.82 13.36 3.28
N PHE A 299 0.89 13.79 2.43
CA PHE A 299 1.06 15.06 1.74
C PHE A 299 0.92 16.22 2.74
N PRO A 300 1.88 17.18 2.76
CA PRO A 300 1.71 18.37 3.57
C PRO A 300 0.51 19.14 3.01
N VAL A 301 -0.59 19.17 3.77
CA VAL A 301 -1.66 20.11 3.51
C VAL A 301 -1.09 21.48 3.85
N TYR A 302 -0.78 22.28 2.82
CA TYR A 302 -0.45 23.69 2.99
C TYR A 302 -1.66 24.36 3.62
N ASN A 303 -1.65 24.49 4.95
CA ASN A 303 -2.46 25.50 5.57
C ASN A 303 -1.78 26.82 5.19
N GLU A 304 -2.32 27.53 4.19
CA GLU A 304 -2.06 28.97 4.03
C GLU A 304 -2.04 29.55 5.44
N LYS A 305 -1.00 30.33 5.82
CA LYS A 305 -0.84 30.95 7.15
C LYS A 305 -2.19 31.50 7.63
N SER A 306 -2.96 30.66 8.32
CA SER A 306 -4.37 30.93 8.56
C SER A 306 -4.52 31.84 9.77
N TYR A 307 -3.46 31.90 10.56
CA TYR A 307 -3.39 32.69 11.77
C TYR A 307 -2.41 33.84 11.58
N PRO A 308 -2.83 35.08 11.86
CA PRO A 308 -1.97 36.26 11.78
C PRO A 308 -0.91 36.34 12.91
N TYR A 309 -0.77 35.29 13.72
CA TYR A 309 0.10 35.22 14.89
C TYR A 309 0.96 33.96 14.84
N ASP A 310 2.17 34.04 15.39
CA ASP A 310 3.17 32.97 15.29
C ASP A 310 2.86 31.77 16.19
N LEU A 311 2.16 31.98 17.32
CA LEU A 311 1.70 30.91 18.19
C LEU A 311 0.24 31.14 18.60
N VAL A 312 -0.58 30.13 18.30
CA VAL A 312 -2.00 30.08 18.66
C VAL A 312 -2.19 28.87 19.55
N TRP A 313 -2.65 29.10 20.77
CA TRP A 313 -2.90 28.04 21.73
C TRP A 313 -4.36 28.04 22.19
N MET A 314 -4.96 26.86 22.27
CA MET A 314 -6.27 26.67 22.89
C MET A 314 -6.07 26.27 24.34
N ALA A 315 -6.67 27.03 25.25
CA ALA A 315 -6.64 26.72 26.67
C ALA A 315 -8.06 26.65 27.25
N ASN A 316 -8.22 25.79 28.24
CA ASN A 316 -9.43 25.68 29.03
C ASN A 316 -9.42 26.73 30.16
N ASP A 317 -10.58 26.94 30.79
CA ASP A 317 -10.68 27.83 31.96
C ASP A 317 -9.75 27.42 33.12
N LYS A 318 -9.26 26.17 33.13
CA LYS A 318 -8.31 25.65 34.13
C LYS A 318 -6.86 26.07 33.89
N ASP A 319 -6.54 26.57 32.70
CA ASP A 319 -5.16 26.87 32.28
C ASP A 319 -4.77 28.34 32.55
N GLN A 320 -5.65 29.13 33.18
CA GLN A 320 -5.42 30.55 33.48
C GLN A 320 -4.20 30.77 34.38
N THR A 321 -3.96 29.90 35.37
CA THR A 321 -2.81 30.06 36.28
C THR A 321 -1.46 29.95 35.58
N PHE A 322 -1.37 29.08 34.56
CA PHE A 322 -0.15 28.93 33.77
C PHE A 322 0.07 30.14 32.83
N LEU A 323 -1.01 30.76 32.35
CA LEU A 323 -0.94 31.95 31.50
C LEU A 323 -0.50 33.18 32.28
N ASP A 324 -1.00 33.35 33.51
CA ASP A 324 -0.58 34.44 34.39
C ASP A 324 0.92 34.33 34.75
N GLU A 325 1.44 33.10 34.90
CA GLU A 325 2.87 32.84 35.07
C GLU A 325 3.69 33.23 33.83
N LEU A 326 3.21 32.93 32.63
CA LEU A 326 3.88 33.30 31.37
C LEU A 326 3.92 34.82 31.14
N GLU A 327 2.83 35.52 31.46
CA GLU A 327 2.77 36.98 31.32
C GLU A 327 3.70 37.67 32.34
N THR A 328 3.78 37.13 33.56
CA THR A 328 4.57 37.72 34.65
C THR A 328 6.06 37.39 34.56
N ASN A 329 6.43 36.15 34.24
CA ASN A 329 7.83 35.68 34.28
C ASN A 329 8.56 35.87 32.94
N ASP A 330 7.86 35.66 31.82
CA ASP A 330 8.47 35.62 30.49
C ASP A 330 8.17 36.87 29.65
N GLY A 331 7.42 37.83 30.20
CA GLY A 331 7.14 39.13 29.57
C GLY A 331 6.31 39.03 28.29
N VAL A 332 5.55 37.95 28.14
CA VAL A 332 4.83 37.63 26.92
C VAL A 332 3.46 38.29 26.92
N ALA A 333 3.14 39.09 25.88
CA ALA A 333 1.83 39.75 25.77
C ALA A 333 0.75 38.75 25.33
N VAL A 334 -0.14 38.37 26.24
CA VAL A 334 -1.17 37.37 26.00
C VAL A 334 -2.50 38.03 25.61
N LYS A 335 -3.08 37.66 24.46
CA LYS A 335 -4.45 38.08 24.07
C LYS A 335 -5.40 36.89 24.05
N THR A 336 -6.52 37.02 24.77
CA THR A 336 -7.52 35.95 24.93
C THR A 336 -8.80 36.29 24.15
N LYS A 337 -9.35 35.36 23.38
CA LYS A 337 -10.68 35.48 22.75
C LYS A 337 -11.45 34.16 22.85
N PRO A 338 -12.78 34.19 22.98
CA PRO A 338 -13.58 32.97 23.07
C PRO A 338 -13.56 32.20 21.75
N CYS A 339 -13.42 30.88 21.82
CA CYS A 339 -13.52 29.98 20.68
C CYS A 339 -14.34 28.73 21.03
N ILE A 340 -14.87 28.09 19.99
CA ILE A 340 -15.59 26.82 20.12
C ILE A 340 -14.79 25.75 19.40
N ARG A 341 -14.40 24.71 20.13
CA ARG A 341 -13.79 23.54 19.53
C ARG A 341 -14.85 22.51 19.19
N VAL A 342 -14.91 22.14 17.92
CA VAL A 342 -15.74 21.06 17.42
C VAL A 342 -14.81 19.89 17.11
N THR A 343 -14.79 18.92 18.02
CA THR A 343 -14.12 17.63 17.78
C THR A 343 -15.07 16.72 17.02
N THR A 344 -14.72 16.39 15.79
CA THR A 344 -15.43 15.34 15.04
C THR A 344 -15.04 13.95 15.57
N ALA A 345 -15.88 12.94 15.35
CA ALA A 345 -15.63 11.57 15.79
C ALA A 345 -14.32 10.96 15.23
N ASP A 346 -13.80 11.56 14.16
CA ASP A 346 -12.58 11.14 13.47
C ASP A 346 -11.31 11.86 13.98
N GLN A 347 -11.34 12.43 15.20
CA GLN A 347 -10.25 13.23 15.79
C GLN A 347 -9.90 14.50 15.00
N GLY A 348 -10.73 14.89 14.02
CA GLY A 348 -10.60 16.19 13.36
C GLY A 348 -11.06 17.28 14.32
N GLU A 349 -10.13 18.11 14.76
CA GLU A 349 -10.42 19.30 15.57
C GLU A 349 -10.67 20.48 14.63
N GLN A 350 -11.86 21.06 14.70
CA GLN A 350 -12.18 22.32 14.05
C GLN A 350 -12.40 23.39 15.09
N ILE A 351 -11.89 24.58 14.83
CA ILE A 351 -12.04 25.74 15.70
C ILE A 351 -13.00 26.71 15.04
N GLY A 352 -14.08 27.04 15.75
CA GLY A 352 -15.00 28.09 15.40
C GLY A 352 -14.72 29.36 16.21
N ILE A 353 -14.62 30.49 15.54
CA ILE A 353 -14.63 31.82 16.15
C ILE A 353 -15.78 32.64 15.56
N SER A 354 -16.31 33.61 16.30
CA SER A 354 -17.38 34.47 15.79
C SER A 354 -16.88 35.38 14.66
N GLU A 355 -17.77 35.73 13.73
CA GLU A 355 -17.48 36.63 12.59
C GLU A 355 -16.90 37.98 13.03
N SER A 356 -17.39 38.56 14.13
CA SER A 356 -16.87 39.82 14.68
C SER A 356 -15.39 39.72 15.09
N ILE A 357 -15.00 38.62 15.73
CA ILE A 357 -13.61 38.32 16.11
C ILE A 357 -12.76 38.07 14.87
N PHE A 358 -13.29 37.34 13.88
CA PHE A 358 -12.58 37.11 12.62
C PHE A 358 -12.31 38.42 11.86
N LYS A 359 -13.30 39.32 11.82
CA LYS A 359 -13.16 40.64 11.19
C LYS A 359 -12.17 41.55 11.92
N GLU A 360 -12.20 41.55 13.25
CA GLU A 360 -11.23 42.27 14.09
C GLU A 360 -9.79 41.80 13.80
N TRP A 361 -9.59 40.50 13.55
CA TRP A 361 -8.26 39.91 13.37
C TRP A 361 -7.72 39.97 11.94
N THR A 362 -8.58 39.78 10.95
CA THR A 362 -8.15 39.68 9.54
C THR A 362 -8.43 40.94 8.73
N GLY A 363 -9.26 41.85 9.27
CA GLY A 363 -9.78 43.00 8.54
C GLY A 363 -10.74 42.65 7.39
N LYS A 364 -11.04 41.35 7.20
CA LYS A 364 -11.92 40.84 6.13
C LYS A 364 -13.32 40.59 6.66
N ASP A 365 -14.31 41.04 5.90
CA ASP A 365 -15.72 40.83 6.22
C ASP A 365 -16.22 39.58 5.50
N ILE A 366 -16.53 38.53 6.24
CA ILE A 366 -17.14 37.31 5.71
C ILE A 366 -18.61 37.35 6.09
N GLN A 367 -19.44 37.99 5.27
CA GLN A 367 -20.89 38.08 5.50
C GLN A 367 -21.50 36.67 5.56
N LEU A 368 -21.65 36.10 6.76
CA LEU A 368 -22.23 34.77 6.93
C LEU A 368 -23.76 34.88 6.90
N ASN A 369 -24.39 34.30 5.88
CA ASN A 369 -25.85 34.23 5.81
C ASN A 369 -26.41 33.32 6.92
N THR A 370 -27.38 33.84 7.66
CA THR A 370 -27.95 33.37 8.94
C THR A 370 -28.70 32.03 8.93
N VAL A 371 -28.59 31.23 7.88
CA VAL A 371 -29.41 30.02 7.74
C VAL A 371 -28.55 28.78 8.02
N SER A 372 -28.82 28.16 9.18
CA SER A 372 -28.42 26.83 9.63
C SER A 372 -27.09 26.68 10.40
N ALA A 373 -27.16 26.89 11.72
CA ALA A 373 -26.25 26.25 12.67
C ALA A 373 -27.02 25.75 13.90
N ASN A 374 -27.90 24.76 13.71
CA ASN A 374 -28.34 23.92 14.83
C ASN A 374 -27.24 22.88 15.09
N LEU A 375 -26.15 23.31 15.74
CA LEU A 375 -25.11 22.42 16.23
C LEU A 375 -25.29 22.35 17.75
N CYS A 376 -25.57 21.14 18.25
CA CYS A 376 -25.60 20.87 19.68
C CYS A 376 -24.17 21.03 20.22
N LEU A 377 -23.88 22.20 20.78
CA LEU A 377 -22.57 22.58 21.29
C LEU A 377 -22.61 22.57 22.82
N GLN A 378 -21.70 21.81 23.41
CA GLN A 378 -21.31 21.98 24.79
C GLN A 378 -19.78 22.09 24.79
N VAL A 379 -19.27 23.09 25.51
CA VAL A 379 -17.86 23.43 25.85
C VAL A 379 -17.47 24.82 25.33
N TRP A 380 -17.17 25.72 26.29
CA TRP A 380 -16.59 27.05 26.09
C TRP A 380 -15.06 26.92 26.30
N GLU A 381 -14.24 27.28 25.32
CA GLU A 381 -12.76 27.34 25.44
C GLU A 381 -12.27 28.76 25.06
N ARG A 382 -11.04 29.14 25.46
CA ARG A 382 -10.42 30.43 25.08
C ARG A 382 -9.20 30.19 24.18
N LEU A 383 -9.11 30.95 23.10
CA LEU A 383 -7.96 31.01 22.19
C LEU A 383 -7.00 32.10 22.66
N PHE A 384 -5.72 31.73 22.80
CA PHE A 384 -4.63 32.60 23.21
C PHE A 384 -3.66 32.82 22.06
N LEU A 385 -3.28 34.08 21.86
CA LEU A 385 -2.43 34.50 20.74
C LEU A 385 -1.21 35.23 21.27
N PHE A 386 -0.05 34.85 20.75
CA PHE A 386 1.23 35.46 21.07
C PHE A 386 1.71 36.34 19.91
N PRO A 387 2.16 37.58 20.15
CA PRO A 387 2.68 38.46 19.11
C PRO A 387 3.97 37.89 18.51
N PRO A 388 4.37 38.36 17.30
CA PRO A 388 5.61 37.94 16.68
C PRO A 388 6.81 38.28 17.57
N PHE A 389 7.66 37.30 17.84
CA PHE A 389 8.94 37.52 18.51
C PHE A 389 9.85 38.29 17.53
N LEU A 390 10.25 39.50 17.93
CA LEU A 390 11.13 40.40 17.17
C LEU A 390 12.58 39.89 17.14
#